data_AF-A0A7X7D8I2-F1
#
_entry.id   AF-A0A7X7D8I2-F1
#
_cell.length_a   1.000
_cell.length_b   1.000
_cell.length_c   1.000
_cell.angle_alpha   90.00
_cell.angle_beta   90.00
_cell.angle_gamma   90.00
#
_symmetry.space_group_name_H-M   'P 1'
#
loop_
_entity.id
_entity.type
_entity.pdbx_description
1 polymer ?
#
loop_
_entity_poly.entity_id
_entity_poly.type
_entity_poly.pdbx_seq_one_letter_code
_entity_poly.pdbx_strand_id
1 'polypeptide(L)'
;MTAVTRIHADPDRTEPDNADLARGDEDGPVVDLTRFRSAAHLTPEQVEALGEELDDLRRRTVADLGERDREYIDGVVATQRRLELAGRALLFAGFLPPAWLAGTVALSLSKILDNMEIGHNVMHGQYDFLDREDYEGNRFEWDTACPAEQWRHTHNYEHHTFTNIIGKDRDVGYAIIRVSPEQRWTPANLGNPIYAAALAALFQYGVMLHGTEVEKLGRGKDAGDLVAQLREIGRKLGSQTLKDYVLFPALAGPGALFTLAGNATANLTRNVWAFTIIFCGHFPDGVATFTEEEAEGETRGGWYLRQLLGSANIEGSQVFDVLTGNLSYQIEHHLFP
;
A
#
# COMPACT_ATOMS: atom_id res chain seq x y z
N MET A 1 21.56 16.84 13.94
CA MET A 1 20.71 17.04 15.14
C MET A 1 19.55 16.11 14.97
N THR A 2 19.44 15.10 15.82
CA THR A 2 18.52 13.96 15.71
C THR A 2 17.06 14.43 15.74
N ALA A 3 16.27 14.12 14.71
CA ALA A 3 14.82 14.08 14.82
C ALA A 3 14.45 12.70 15.36
N VAL A 4 14.42 12.64 16.68
CA VAL A 4 13.76 11.59 17.44
C VAL A 4 12.27 11.80 17.21
N THR A 5 11.60 10.82 16.61
CA THR A 5 10.15 10.66 16.71
C THR A 5 9.81 10.71 18.20
N ARG A 6 9.13 11.77 18.68
CA ARG A 6 8.49 11.71 20.00
C ARG A 6 7.25 10.82 19.86
N ILE A 7 7.51 9.52 19.78
CA ILE A 7 6.54 8.51 20.16
C ILE A 7 6.30 8.76 21.66
N HIS A 8 5.07 9.03 22.05
CA HIS A 8 4.70 8.92 23.46
C HIS A 8 4.98 7.46 23.85
N ALA A 9 6.10 7.25 24.55
CA ALA A 9 6.45 5.97 25.12
C ALA A 9 5.36 5.62 26.13
N ASP A 10 4.50 4.69 25.76
CA ASP A 10 3.77 3.88 26.72
C ASP A 10 4.82 3.02 27.43
N PRO A 11 5.06 3.23 28.74
CA PRO A 11 6.12 2.53 29.47
C PRO A 11 5.91 1.01 29.59
N ASP A 12 4.77 0.47 29.14
CA ASP A 12 4.47 -0.97 29.15
C ASP A 12 4.52 -1.63 27.76
N ARG A 13 4.96 -0.94 26.70
CA ARG A 13 5.02 -1.52 25.33
C ARG A 13 6.29 -2.37 25.14
N THR A 14 6.12 -3.68 24.96
CA THR A 14 7.20 -4.68 24.84
C THR A 14 7.54 -5.09 23.39
N GLU A 15 7.24 -4.26 22.40
CA GLU A 15 7.58 -4.55 20.99
C GLU A 15 8.87 -3.82 20.58
N PRO A 16 9.80 -4.50 19.89
CA PRO A 16 11.08 -3.90 19.49
C PRO A 16 10.90 -2.84 18.40
N ASP A 17 11.69 -1.77 18.49
CA ASP A 17 11.82 -0.74 17.47
C ASP A 17 12.37 -1.36 16.16
N ASN A 18 11.86 -0.93 15.00
CA ASN A 18 12.36 -1.36 13.69
C ASN A 18 13.85 -1.02 13.50
N ALA A 19 14.38 -0.05 14.25
CA ALA A 19 15.81 0.25 14.29
C ALA A 19 16.66 -0.83 14.98
N ASP A 20 16.07 -1.64 15.86
CA ASP A 20 16.77 -2.68 16.62
C ASP A 20 16.78 -4.06 15.95
N LEU A 21 15.96 -4.28 14.91
CA LEU A 21 15.89 -5.56 14.18
C LEU A 21 17.03 -5.75 13.15
N ALA A 22 17.88 -4.74 12.93
CA ALA A 22 18.89 -4.73 11.86
C ALA A 22 20.35 -4.76 12.34
N ARG A 23 20.62 -5.02 13.63
CA ARG A 23 21.98 -5.28 14.11
C ARG A 23 22.29 -6.77 14.01
N GLY A 24 22.51 -7.25 12.78
CA GLY A 24 23.15 -8.53 12.54
C GLY A 24 24.62 -8.49 13.01
N ASP A 25 25.09 -9.58 13.63
CA ASP A 25 26.51 -9.79 13.91
C ASP A 25 27.33 -9.67 12.62
N GLU A 26 28.55 -9.14 12.69
CA GLU A 26 29.46 -8.90 11.54
C GLU A 26 29.84 -10.19 10.75
N ASP A 27 29.41 -11.36 11.21
CA ASP A 27 29.64 -12.69 10.59
C ASP A 27 28.35 -13.46 10.24
N GLY A 28 27.19 -12.78 10.15
CA GLY A 28 25.90 -13.39 9.80
C GLY A 28 25.86 -14.03 8.40
N PRO A 29 25.04 -15.07 8.17
CA PRO A 29 24.96 -15.73 6.87
C PRO A 29 24.53 -14.73 5.79
N VAL A 30 25.36 -14.63 4.74
CA VAL A 30 25.09 -13.84 3.55
C VAL A 30 23.96 -14.54 2.79
N VAL A 31 22.92 -13.79 2.42
CA VAL A 31 21.87 -14.24 1.49
C VAL A 31 22.53 -15.01 0.34
N ASP A 32 22.10 -16.22 0.02
CA ASP A 32 22.71 -16.99 -1.08
C ASP A 32 22.40 -16.34 -2.44
N LEU A 33 23.27 -15.42 -2.84
CA LEU A 33 23.13 -14.64 -4.06
C LEU A 33 23.31 -15.48 -5.32
N THR A 34 23.81 -16.73 -5.21
CA THR A 34 24.06 -17.57 -6.38
C THR A 34 22.77 -17.97 -7.11
N ARG A 35 21.62 -17.95 -6.41
CA ARG A 35 20.29 -18.14 -7.00
C ARG A 35 19.87 -16.97 -7.89
N PHE A 36 20.33 -15.76 -7.60
CA PHE A 36 19.95 -14.54 -8.33
C PHE A 36 21.06 -14.15 -9.29
N ARG A 37 20.94 -14.54 -10.56
CA ARG A 37 21.96 -14.22 -11.60
C ARG A 37 22.35 -12.74 -11.64
N SER A 38 21.40 -11.85 -11.35
CA SER A 38 21.61 -10.39 -11.27
C SER A 38 22.51 -9.97 -10.12
N ALA A 39 22.53 -10.70 -9.00
CA ALA A 39 23.28 -10.37 -7.78
C ALA A 39 24.44 -11.34 -7.48
N ALA A 40 24.53 -12.49 -8.17
CA ALA A 40 25.53 -13.55 -7.94
C ALA A 40 26.99 -13.10 -8.08
N HIS A 41 27.23 -11.92 -8.65
CA HIS A 41 28.56 -11.34 -8.83
C HIS A 41 29.00 -10.43 -7.67
N LEU A 42 28.10 -10.14 -6.72
CA LEU A 42 28.37 -9.26 -5.60
C LEU A 42 29.06 -10.02 -4.46
N THR A 43 30.10 -9.41 -3.92
CA THR A 43 30.76 -9.86 -2.68
C THR A 43 30.02 -9.30 -1.45
N PRO A 44 30.15 -9.94 -0.26
CA PRO A 44 29.55 -9.43 0.97
C PRO A 44 29.94 -7.97 1.26
N GLU A 45 31.20 -7.60 1.02
CA GLU A 45 31.69 -6.23 1.23
C GLU A 45 31.04 -5.23 0.26
N GLN A 46 30.75 -5.63 -0.98
CA GLN A 46 30.03 -4.79 -1.94
C GLN A 46 28.56 -4.60 -1.54
N VAL A 47 27.93 -5.62 -0.97
CA VAL A 47 26.55 -5.53 -0.46
C VAL A 47 26.47 -4.57 0.72
N GLU A 48 27.44 -4.61 1.62
CA GLU A 48 27.47 -3.67 2.75
C GLU A 48 27.75 -2.24 2.28
N ALA A 49 28.71 -2.05 1.36
CA ALA A 49 28.97 -0.74 0.76
C ALA A 49 27.73 -0.16 0.04
N LEU A 50 26.95 -0.99 -0.65
CA LEU A 50 25.67 -0.59 -1.23
C LEU A 50 24.69 -0.09 -0.15
N GLY A 51 24.61 -0.78 0.99
CA GLY A 51 23.80 -0.36 2.12
C GLY A 51 24.18 1.02 2.64
N GLU A 52 25.48 1.27 2.82
CA GLU A 52 25.99 2.57 3.25
C GLU A 52 25.67 3.69 2.25
N GLU A 53 25.80 3.43 0.95
CA GLU A 53 25.49 4.37 -0.12
C GLU A 53 23.98 4.72 -0.15
N LEU A 54 23.10 3.73 0.03
CA LEU A 54 21.65 3.93 0.08
C LEU A 54 21.22 4.69 1.34
N ASP A 55 21.83 4.41 2.49
CA ASP A 55 21.59 5.18 3.71
C ASP A 55 22.08 6.64 3.55
N ASP A 56 23.20 6.87 2.87
CA ASP A 56 23.64 8.23 2.55
C ASP A 56 22.70 8.97 1.61
N LEU A 57 22.22 8.29 0.57
CA LEU A 57 21.20 8.82 -0.33
C LEU A 57 19.95 9.23 0.45
N ARG A 58 19.43 8.36 1.32
CA ARG A 58 18.28 8.66 2.18
C ARG A 58 18.52 9.89 3.01
N ARG A 59 19.68 9.98 3.70
CA ARG A 59 20.00 11.14 4.54
C ARG A 59 20.01 12.44 3.74
N ARG A 60 20.61 12.44 2.54
CA ARG A 60 20.65 13.63 1.67
C ARG A 60 19.28 14.01 1.15
N THR A 61 18.45 13.05 0.74
CA THR A 61 17.09 13.31 0.25
C THR A 61 16.19 13.83 1.36
N VAL A 62 16.20 13.23 2.54
CA VAL A 62 15.42 13.70 3.70
C VAL A 62 15.87 15.10 4.13
N ALA A 63 17.16 15.42 4.03
CA ALA A 63 17.67 16.76 4.33
C ALA A 63 17.25 17.84 3.31
N ASP A 64 16.85 17.46 2.10
CA ASP A 64 16.36 18.39 1.06
C ASP A 64 14.85 18.70 1.20
N LEU A 65 14.12 17.92 2.01
CA LEU A 65 12.68 18.11 2.20
C LEU A 65 12.36 19.50 2.72
N GLY A 66 11.37 20.16 2.11
CA GLY A 66 11.00 21.51 2.50
C GLY A 66 9.75 22.04 1.80
N GLU A 67 9.78 23.34 1.48
CA GLU A 67 8.60 24.05 0.99
C GLU A 67 8.10 23.53 -0.36
N ARG A 68 9.01 23.08 -1.24
CA ARG A 68 8.64 22.48 -2.54
C ARG A 68 7.70 21.28 -2.34
N ASP A 69 8.03 20.42 -1.38
CA ASP A 69 7.30 19.18 -1.13
C ASP A 69 5.97 19.46 -0.41
N ARG A 70 5.94 20.51 0.44
CA ARG A 70 4.70 21.05 1.02
C ARG A 70 3.74 21.58 -0.05
N GLU A 71 4.23 22.46 -0.93
CA GLU A 71 3.44 23.05 -2.02
C GLU A 71 2.90 21.97 -2.96
N TYR A 72 3.70 20.93 -3.21
CA TYR A 72 3.30 19.77 -4.00
C TYR A 72 2.09 19.06 -3.38
N ILE A 73 2.18 18.57 -2.14
CA ILE A 73 1.09 17.78 -1.53
C ILE A 73 -0.17 18.62 -1.32
N ASP A 74 -0.03 19.89 -0.92
CA ASP A 74 -1.19 20.79 -0.79
C ASP A 74 -1.85 21.04 -2.16
N GLY A 75 -1.07 21.09 -3.25
CA GLY A 75 -1.56 21.16 -4.63
C GLY A 75 -2.31 19.90 -5.08
N VAL A 76 -1.79 18.72 -4.74
CA VAL A 76 -2.44 17.43 -5.01
C VAL A 76 -3.78 17.35 -4.28
N VAL A 77 -3.81 17.67 -2.98
CA VAL A 77 -5.03 17.66 -2.15
C VAL A 77 -6.06 18.66 -2.68
N ALA A 78 -5.64 19.86 -3.07
CA ALA A 78 -6.54 20.84 -3.67
C ALA A 78 -7.13 20.34 -5.00
N THR A 79 -6.34 19.65 -5.82
CA THR A 79 -6.78 19.07 -7.09
C THR A 79 -7.75 17.92 -6.86
N GLN A 80 -7.44 17.00 -5.95
CA GLN A 80 -8.31 15.90 -5.54
C GLN A 80 -9.67 16.45 -5.10
N ARG A 81 -9.71 17.43 -4.18
CA ARG A 81 -10.98 18.00 -3.67
C ARG A 81 -11.81 18.67 -4.75
N ARG A 82 -11.18 19.35 -5.70
CA ARG A 82 -11.86 19.97 -6.85
C ARG A 82 -12.46 18.92 -7.77
N LEU A 83 -11.73 17.83 -8.04
CA LEU A 83 -12.20 16.71 -8.85
C LEU A 83 -13.37 16.00 -8.16
N GLU A 84 -13.30 15.77 -6.85
CA GLU A 84 -14.39 15.19 -6.08
C GLU A 84 -15.66 16.04 -6.19
N LEU A 85 -15.54 17.33 -5.90
CA LEU A 85 -16.67 18.27 -5.94
C LEU A 85 -17.28 18.35 -7.35
N ALA A 86 -16.44 18.52 -8.37
CA ALA A 86 -16.89 18.58 -9.76
C ALA A 86 -17.54 17.27 -10.22
N GLY A 87 -16.92 16.13 -9.88
CA GLY A 87 -17.43 14.81 -10.19
C GLY A 87 -18.81 14.57 -9.60
N ARG A 88 -18.96 14.83 -8.29
CA ARG A 88 -20.24 14.71 -7.59
C ARG A 88 -21.28 15.67 -8.17
N ALA A 89 -20.94 16.94 -8.41
CA ALA A 89 -21.88 17.92 -8.98
C ALA A 89 -22.37 17.51 -10.39
N LEU A 90 -21.48 17.02 -11.24
CA LEU A 90 -21.84 16.56 -12.59
C LEU A 90 -22.75 15.32 -12.57
N LEU A 91 -22.55 14.41 -11.60
CA LEU A 91 -23.37 13.20 -11.48
C LEU A 91 -24.83 13.48 -11.09
N PHE A 92 -25.14 14.63 -10.47
CA PHE A 92 -26.54 15.07 -10.28
C PHE A 92 -27.25 15.33 -11.62
N ALA A 93 -26.50 15.69 -12.66
CA ALA A 93 -26.96 15.78 -14.05
C ALA A 93 -26.62 14.52 -14.87
N GLY A 94 -26.31 13.40 -14.22
CA GLY A 94 -25.80 12.17 -14.85
C GLY A 94 -26.78 11.47 -15.80
N PHE A 95 -28.03 11.91 -15.90
CA PHE A 95 -28.93 11.48 -16.97
C PHE A 95 -28.53 12.04 -18.35
N LEU A 96 -27.67 13.07 -18.38
CA LEU A 96 -27.04 13.58 -19.60
C LEU A 96 -25.71 12.82 -19.82
N PRO A 97 -25.53 12.10 -20.95
CA PRO A 97 -24.34 11.26 -21.15
C PRO A 97 -23.00 11.99 -20.99
N PRO A 98 -22.80 13.23 -21.51
CA PRO A 98 -21.55 13.95 -21.30
C PRO A 98 -21.27 14.30 -19.83
N ALA A 99 -22.32 14.67 -19.07
CA ALA A 99 -22.20 14.99 -17.65
C ALA A 99 -21.87 13.73 -16.84
N TRP A 100 -22.50 12.60 -17.16
CA TRP A 100 -22.19 11.33 -16.52
C TRP A 100 -20.74 10.91 -16.75
N LEU A 101 -20.28 10.96 -18.01
CA LEU A 101 -18.92 10.57 -18.36
C LEU A 101 -17.89 11.47 -17.67
N ALA A 102 -18.02 12.79 -17.82
CA ALA A 102 -17.11 13.75 -17.19
C ALA A 102 -17.14 13.63 -15.65
N GLY A 103 -18.33 13.48 -15.07
CA GLY A 103 -18.51 13.34 -13.62
C GLY A 103 -17.85 12.07 -13.07
N THR A 104 -18.05 10.95 -13.78
CA THR A 104 -17.46 9.66 -13.40
C THR A 104 -15.94 9.70 -13.53
N VAL A 105 -15.39 10.23 -14.63
CA VAL A 105 -13.94 10.37 -14.82
C VAL A 105 -13.32 11.25 -13.73
N ALA A 106 -13.90 12.41 -13.45
CA ALA A 106 -13.42 13.29 -12.39
C ALA A 106 -13.44 12.59 -11.01
N LEU A 107 -14.53 11.89 -10.70
CA LEU A 107 -14.65 11.15 -9.43
C LEU A 107 -13.66 9.97 -9.35
N SER A 108 -13.44 9.23 -10.45
CA SER A 108 -12.44 8.17 -10.51
C SER A 108 -11.03 8.69 -10.23
N LEU A 109 -10.64 9.78 -10.89
CA LEU A 109 -9.32 10.41 -10.68
C LEU A 109 -9.17 10.93 -9.25
N SER A 110 -10.22 11.54 -8.71
CA SER A 110 -10.24 11.98 -7.31
C SER A 110 -10.00 10.82 -6.33
N LYS A 111 -10.67 9.68 -6.54
CA LYS A 111 -10.51 8.50 -5.69
C LYS A 111 -9.13 7.84 -5.85
N ILE A 112 -8.56 7.87 -7.05
CA ILE A 112 -7.19 7.38 -7.30
C ILE A 112 -6.17 8.24 -6.56
N LEU A 113 -6.24 9.58 -6.69
CA LEU A 113 -5.33 10.49 -5.99
C LEU A 113 -5.46 10.37 -4.47
N ASP A 114 -6.69 10.30 -3.96
CA ASP A 114 -6.95 10.13 -2.53
C ASP A 114 -6.35 8.82 -1.99
N ASN A 115 -6.48 7.72 -2.73
CA ASN A 115 -5.99 6.43 -2.28
C ASN A 115 -4.47 6.27 -2.44
N MET A 116 -3.92 6.63 -3.59
CA MET A 116 -2.53 6.31 -3.97
C MET A 116 -1.56 7.43 -3.61
N GLU A 117 -1.82 8.68 -4.01
CA GLU A 117 -0.85 9.77 -3.82
C GLU A 117 -0.94 10.42 -2.45
N ILE A 118 -2.16 10.51 -1.89
CA ILE A 118 -2.39 11.13 -0.59
C ILE A 118 -2.36 10.06 0.50
N GLY A 119 -3.37 9.18 0.53
CA GLY A 119 -3.62 8.32 1.68
C GLY A 119 -2.50 7.33 1.94
N HIS A 120 -2.05 6.61 0.90
CA HIS A 120 -0.94 5.67 1.01
C HIS A 120 0.35 6.37 1.50
N ASN A 121 0.78 7.44 0.84
CA ASN A 121 2.04 8.13 1.16
C ASN A 121 2.01 8.79 2.54
N VAL A 122 0.87 9.38 2.92
CA VAL A 122 0.69 9.94 4.27
C VAL A 122 0.76 8.83 5.33
N MET A 123 0.12 7.68 5.12
CA MET A 123 0.16 6.58 6.09
C MET A 123 1.54 5.91 6.21
N HIS A 124 2.40 6.05 5.21
CA HIS A 124 3.83 5.71 5.30
C HIS A 124 4.67 6.78 6.02
N GLY A 125 4.06 7.90 6.43
CA GLY A 125 4.75 8.97 7.15
C GLY A 125 5.62 9.86 6.25
N GLN A 126 5.46 9.75 4.92
CA GLN A 126 6.25 10.52 3.94
C GLN A 126 6.16 12.04 4.15
N TYR A 127 5.06 12.50 4.76
CA TYR A 127 4.77 13.91 5.02
C TYR A 127 4.87 14.31 6.50
N ASP A 128 5.34 13.43 7.39
CA ASP A 128 5.45 13.72 8.84
C ASP A 128 6.39 14.90 9.14
N PHE A 129 7.36 15.18 8.26
CA PHE A 129 8.26 16.32 8.37
C PHE A 129 7.53 17.69 8.33
N LEU A 130 6.28 17.72 7.86
CA LEU A 130 5.49 18.95 7.80
C LEU A 130 5.01 19.42 9.19
N ASP A 131 5.03 18.54 10.19
CA ASP A 131 4.53 18.77 11.56
C ASP A 131 3.08 19.30 11.55
N ARG A 132 2.20 18.59 10.85
CA ARG A 132 0.80 18.94 10.64
C ARG A 132 -0.11 17.76 10.94
N GLU A 133 -1.11 17.98 11.79
CA GLU A 133 -2.08 16.95 12.19
C GLU A 133 -2.81 16.29 11.01
N ASP A 134 -3.03 17.02 9.90
CA ASP A 134 -3.72 16.50 8.72
C ASP A 134 -2.84 15.61 7.82
N TYR A 135 -1.56 15.47 8.12
CA TYR A 135 -0.60 14.61 7.42
C TYR A 135 0.20 13.68 8.35
N GLU A 136 -0.14 13.59 9.64
CA GLU A 136 0.52 12.67 10.57
C GLU A 136 0.15 11.21 10.25
N GLY A 137 1.09 10.42 9.75
CA GLY A 137 0.82 9.06 9.26
C GLY A 137 0.25 8.09 10.30
N ASN A 138 0.56 8.30 11.58
CA ASN A 138 0.05 7.50 12.69
C ASN A 138 -1.40 7.83 13.09
N ARG A 139 -1.92 9.00 12.69
CA ARG A 139 -3.29 9.47 13.01
C ARG A 139 -4.15 9.63 11.77
N PHE A 140 -3.54 9.70 10.59
CA PHE A 140 -4.25 9.85 9.34
C PHE A 140 -5.21 8.69 9.10
N GLU A 141 -6.38 9.03 8.57
CA GLU A 141 -7.43 8.07 8.23
C GLU A 141 -7.95 8.34 6.82
N TRP A 142 -7.70 7.40 5.92
CA TRP A 142 -8.00 7.49 4.49
C TRP A 142 -9.42 7.04 4.11
N ASP A 143 -9.86 7.41 2.90
CA ASP A 143 -11.18 7.07 2.36
C ASP A 143 -11.22 5.67 1.69
N THR A 144 -10.85 4.62 2.43
CA THR A 144 -10.95 3.23 1.94
C THR A 144 -11.64 2.29 2.94
N ALA A 145 -11.97 1.06 2.55
CA ALA A 145 -12.56 0.08 3.45
C ALA A 145 -11.62 -0.38 4.59
N CYS A 146 -10.30 -0.36 4.38
CA CYS A 146 -9.33 -0.85 5.36
C CYS A 146 -9.07 0.21 6.45
N PRO A 147 -9.19 -0.11 7.75
CA PRO A 147 -8.77 0.80 8.82
C PRO A 147 -7.26 1.14 8.73
N ALA A 148 -6.89 2.38 9.02
CA ALA A 148 -5.49 2.81 8.89
C ALA A 148 -4.54 2.04 9.83
N GLU A 149 -4.99 1.66 11.02
CA GLU A 149 -4.18 0.85 11.95
C GLU A 149 -3.87 -0.54 11.38
N GLN A 150 -4.88 -1.17 10.77
CA GLN A 150 -4.70 -2.46 10.10
C GLN A 150 -3.71 -2.33 8.95
N TRP A 151 -3.84 -1.28 8.12
CA TRP A 151 -2.90 -1.01 7.03
C TRP A 151 -1.46 -0.84 7.52
N ARG A 152 -1.25 -0.05 8.59
CA ARG A 152 0.08 0.14 9.19
C ARG A 152 0.69 -1.16 9.70
N HIS A 153 -0.12 -2.07 10.23
CA HIS A 153 0.39 -3.36 10.67
C HIS A 153 0.71 -4.28 9.48
N THR A 154 -0.27 -4.54 8.60
CA THR A 154 -0.10 -5.55 7.55
C THR A 154 0.82 -5.07 6.44
N HIS A 155 0.70 -3.81 6.03
CA HIS A 155 1.48 -3.30 4.92
C HIS A 155 2.79 -2.66 5.40
N ASN A 156 2.74 -1.68 6.30
CA ASN A 156 3.98 -0.98 6.71
C ASN A 156 4.92 -1.86 7.53
N TYR A 157 4.40 -2.75 8.38
CA TYR A 157 5.24 -3.68 9.13
C TYR A 157 5.41 -5.03 8.43
N GLU A 158 4.36 -5.84 8.26
CA GLU A 158 4.54 -7.21 7.75
C GLU A 158 5.13 -7.20 6.32
N HIS A 159 4.51 -6.45 5.41
CA HIS A 159 4.93 -6.44 4.01
C HIS A 159 6.29 -5.76 3.82
N HIS A 160 6.48 -4.49 4.22
CA HIS A 160 7.76 -3.80 3.96
C HIS A 160 8.96 -4.36 4.72
N THR A 161 8.75 -4.95 5.90
CA THR A 161 9.87 -5.58 6.63
C THR A 161 10.25 -6.89 5.95
N PHE A 162 9.27 -7.70 5.56
CA PHE A 162 9.47 -9.06 5.07
C PHE A 162 9.17 -9.25 3.58
N THR A 163 9.27 -8.18 2.78
CA THR A 163 8.86 -8.15 1.37
C THR A 163 9.25 -9.42 0.61
N ASN A 164 8.24 -10.08 0.04
CA ASN A 164 8.35 -11.29 -0.75
C ASN A 164 8.95 -12.52 -0.04
N ILE A 165 9.08 -12.51 1.29
CA ILE A 165 9.44 -13.69 2.07
C ILE A 165 8.21 -14.57 2.26
N ILE A 166 8.22 -15.74 1.62
CA ILE A 166 7.10 -16.69 1.63
C ILE A 166 6.86 -17.20 3.06
N GLY A 167 5.64 -17.00 3.55
CA GLY A 167 5.22 -17.39 4.90
C GLY A 167 5.29 -16.26 5.93
N LYS A 168 6.03 -15.18 5.63
CA LYS A 168 6.08 -13.95 6.44
C LYS A 168 5.27 -12.83 5.80
N ASP A 169 5.53 -12.56 4.52
CA ASP A 169 4.78 -11.59 3.74
C ASP A 169 3.49 -12.22 3.21
N ARG A 170 2.36 -11.71 3.72
CA ARG A 170 1.03 -12.20 3.36
C ARG A 170 0.52 -11.60 2.06
N ASP A 171 1.15 -10.54 1.56
CA ASP A 171 0.82 -9.92 0.27
C ASP A 171 1.33 -10.77 -0.90
N VAL A 172 2.23 -11.75 -0.68
CA VAL A 172 2.60 -12.79 -1.68
C VAL A 172 1.38 -13.66 -2.02
N GLY A 173 0.55 -13.13 -2.93
CA GLY A 173 -0.70 -13.74 -3.35
C GLY A 173 -1.91 -13.45 -2.47
N TYR A 174 -1.83 -12.50 -1.52
CA TYR A 174 -2.92 -12.12 -0.60
C TYR A 174 -3.58 -13.33 0.09
N ALA A 175 -2.82 -14.40 0.32
CA ALA A 175 -3.26 -15.73 0.78
C ALA A 175 -4.28 -16.48 -0.10
N ILE A 176 -4.79 -15.90 -1.19
CA ILE A 176 -5.86 -16.49 -2.04
C ILE A 176 -5.42 -16.83 -3.46
N ILE A 177 -4.38 -16.18 -3.97
CA ILE A 177 -3.85 -16.38 -5.31
C ILE A 177 -2.46 -16.98 -5.18
N ARG A 178 -2.15 -17.96 -6.01
CA ARG A 178 -0.77 -18.45 -6.14
C ARG A 178 -0.01 -17.60 -7.16
N VAL A 179 0.97 -16.83 -6.70
CA VAL A 179 1.77 -15.90 -7.52
C VAL A 179 3.20 -16.37 -7.75
N SER A 180 3.72 -17.29 -6.93
CA SER A 180 5.09 -17.81 -7.05
C SER A 180 5.13 -19.34 -7.28
N PRO A 181 6.15 -19.85 -8.01
CA PRO A 181 6.43 -21.29 -8.13
C PRO A 181 6.66 -22.02 -6.81
N GLU A 182 7.27 -21.35 -5.84
CA GLU A 182 7.66 -21.85 -4.53
C GLU A 182 6.44 -22.06 -3.61
N GLN A 183 5.32 -21.39 -3.89
CA GLN A 183 4.05 -21.68 -3.22
C GLN A 183 3.51 -23.05 -3.65
N ARG A 184 3.06 -23.84 -2.65
CA ARG A 184 2.45 -25.15 -2.90
C ARG A 184 1.23 -25.04 -3.81
N TRP A 185 1.22 -25.78 -4.90
CA TRP A 185 0.07 -25.88 -5.78
C TRP A 185 -1.02 -26.79 -5.19
N THR A 186 -2.28 -26.39 -5.37
CA THR A 186 -3.49 -27.14 -5.05
C THR A 186 -4.52 -27.00 -6.18
N PRO A 187 -5.50 -27.92 -6.29
CA PRO A 187 -6.56 -27.79 -7.30
C PRO A 187 -7.38 -26.47 -7.23
N ALA A 188 -7.43 -25.82 -6.06
CA ALA A 188 -8.06 -24.51 -5.92
C ALA A 188 -7.38 -23.44 -6.79
N ASN A 189 -6.08 -23.58 -7.09
CA ASN A 189 -5.34 -22.62 -7.90
C ASN A 189 -5.78 -22.60 -9.38
N LEU A 190 -6.59 -23.56 -9.84
CA LEU A 190 -7.27 -23.44 -11.13
C LEU A 190 -8.20 -22.21 -11.17
N GLY A 191 -8.69 -21.76 -10.01
CA GLY A 191 -9.50 -20.56 -9.86
C GLY A 191 -8.71 -19.25 -9.83
N ASN A 192 -7.37 -19.27 -9.85
CA ASN A 192 -6.52 -18.07 -9.76
C ASN A 192 -7.00 -16.91 -10.65
N PRO A 193 -7.33 -17.08 -11.95
CA PRO A 193 -7.80 -15.98 -12.78
C PRO A 193 -9.11 -15.36 -12.29
N ILE A 194 -10.02 -16.18 -11.75
CA ILE A 194 -11.31 -15.73 -11.21
C ILE A 194 -11.08 -14.99 -9.89
N TYR A 195 -10.22 -15.52 -9.02
CA TYR A 195 -9.87 -14.89 -7.75
C TYR A 195 -9.18 -13.55 -7.97
N ALA A 196 -8.27 -13.47 -8.94
CA ALA A 196 -7.61 -12.24 -9.33
C ALA A 196 -8.61 -11.20 -9.88
N ALA A 197 -9.53 -11.60 -10.76
CA ALA A 197 -10.56 -10.70 -11.28
C ALA A 197 -11.52 -10.20 -10.18
N ALA A 198 -11.92 -11.08 -9.26
CA ALA A 198 -12.75 -10.71 -8.13
C ALA A 198 -12.02 -9.77 -7.17
N LEU A 199 -10.75 -10.07 -6.86
CA LEU A 199 -9.90 -9.23 -6.03
C LEU A 199 -9.69 -7.86 -6.69
N ALA A 200 -9.41 -7.80 -7.99
CA ALA A 200 -9.29 -6.53 -8.71
C ALA A 200 -10.56 -5.68 -8.65
N ALA A 201 -11.75 -6.31 -8.77
CA ALA A 201 -13.01 -5.58 -8.70
C ALA A 201 -13.35 -5.08 -7.28
N LEU A 202 -12.89 -5.80 -6.25
CA LEU A 202 -13.23 -5.57 -4.85
C LEU A 202 -12.01 -5.21 -3.98
N PHE A 203 -10.95 -4.68 -4.60
CA PHE A 203 -9.61 -4.65 -4.02
C PHE A 203 -9.54 -4.08 -2.61
N GLN A 204 -10.16 -2.92 -2.36
CA GLN A 204 -10.20 -2.31 -1.03
C GLN A 204 -10.81 -3.21 0.05
N TYR A 205 -11.83 -4.00 -0.31
CA TYR A 205 -12.50 -4.94 0.60
C TYR A 205 -11.66 -6.20 0.76
N GLY A 206 -10.94 -6.60 -0.29
CA GLY A 206 -9.94 -7.67 -0.25
C GLY A 206 -8.82 -7.35 0.74
N VAL A 207 -8.20 -6.18 0.62
CA VAL A 207 -7.17 -5.66 1.56
C VAL A 207 -7.70 -5.62 2.98
N MET A 208 -8.91 -5.08 3.16
CA MET A 208 -9.57 -5.03 4.46
C MET A 208 -9.80 -6.44 5.05
N LEU A 209 -10.31 -7.40 4.28
CA LEU A 209 -10.48 -8.78 4.76
C LEU A 209 -9.14 -9.47 5.03
N HIS A 210 -8.15 -9.20 4.18
CA HIS A 210 -6.81 -9.78 4.27
C HIS A 210 -6.17 -9.50 5.64
N GLY A 211 -6.23 -8.25 6.12
CA GLY A 211 -5.68 -7.94 7.44
C GLY A 211 -6.54 -8.37 8.63
N THR A 212 -7.76 -8.88 8.44
CA THR A 212 -8.50 -9.53 9.54
C THR A 212 -7.97 -10.92 9.88
N GLU A 213 -7.12 -11.50 9.03
CA GLU A 213 -6.51 -12.83 9.21
C GLU A 213 -7.51 -13.92 9.62
N VAL A 214 -8.72 -13.86 9.07
CA VAL A 214 -9.83 -14.76 9.42
C VAL A 214 -9.45 -16.23 9.22
N GLU A 215 -8.51 -16.54 8.33
CA GLU A 215 -7.98 -17.87 8.10
C GLU A 215 -7.18 -18.45 9.29
N LYS A 216 -6.73 -17.60 10.22
CA LYS A 216 -6.09 -18.01 11.48
C LYS A 216 -7.12 -18.36 12.58
N LEU A 217 -8.42 -18.18 12.33
CA LEU A 217 -9.47 -18.58 13.25
C LEU A 217 -9.46 -20.10 13.44
N GLY A 218 -9.40 -20.55 14.69
CA GLY A 218 -9.21 -21.97 15.03
C GLY A 218 -7.75 -22.45 14.99
N ARG A 219 -6.79 -21.56 14.69
CA ARG A 219 -5.33 -21.79 14.78
C ARG A 219 -4.64 -20.86 15.80
N GLY A 220 -5.40 -20.39 16.79
CA GLY A 220 -4.89 -19.54 17.88
C GLY A 220 -5.37 -18.09 17.86
N LYS A 221 -6.04 -17.63 16.79
CA LYS A 221 -6.66 -16.30 16.78
C LYS A 221 -7.88 -16.25 17.70
N ASP A 222 -7.93 -15.24 18.57
CA ASP A 222 -9.06 -15.00 19.46
C ASP A 222 -10.29 -14.52 18.67
N ALA A 223 -11.45 -15.10 18.98
CA ALA A 223 -12.69 -14.75 18.31
C ALA A 223 -13.22 -13.36 18.72
N GLY A 224 -12.91 -12.91 19.93
CA GLY A 224 -13.24 -11.57 20.43
C GLY A 224 -12.48 -10.48 19.67
N ASP A 225 -11.18 -10.69 19.41
CA ASP A 225 -10.37 -9.77 18.61
C ASP A 225 -10.91 -9.64 17.18
N LEU A 226 -11.26 -10.76 16.53
CA LEU A 226 -11.89 -10.74 15.21
C LEU A 226 -13.22 -9.98 15.23
N VAL A 227 -14.05 -10.17 16.25
CA VAL A 227 -15.31 -9.44 16.40
C VAL A 227 -15.08 -7.94 16.59
N ALA A 228 -14.06 -7.53 17.34
CA ALA A 228 -13.69 -6.13 17.52
C ALA A 228 -13.28 -5.48 16.18
N GLN A 229 -12.38 -6.14 15.43
CA GLN A 229 -11.95 -5.69 14.10
C GLN A 229 -13.13 -5.56 13.13
N LEU A 230 -14.01 -6.56 13.08
CA LEU A 230 -15.21 -6.51 12.22
C LEU A 230 -16.19 -5.39 12.61
N ARG A 231 -16.30 -5.05 13.90
CA ARG A 231 -17.12 -3.90 14.34
C ARG A 231 -16.52 -2.58 13.90
N GLU A 232 -15.20 -2.43 14.00
CA GLU A 232 -14.51 -1.23 13.53
C GLU A 232 -14.67 -1.04 12.03
N ILE A 233 -14.41 -2.10 11.26
CA ILE A 233 -14.66 -2.18 9.82
C ILE A 233 -16.10 -1.78 9.51
N GLY A 234 -17.08 -2.35 10.22
CA GLY A 234 -18.50 -2.06 10.03
C GLY A 234 -18.85 -0.59 10.28
N ARG A 235 -18.27 0.03 11.31
CA ARG A 235 -18.43 1.46 11.63
C ARG A 235 -17.85 2.34 10.52
N LYS A 236 -16.66 2.00 10.03
CA LYS A 236 -15.97 2.75 8.97
C LYS A 236 -16.72 2.66 7.64
N LEU A 237 -17.01 1.44 7.19
CA LEU A 237 -17.81 1.14 6.00
C LEU A 237 -19.19 1.79 6.04
N GLY A 238 -19.82 1.81 7.22
CA GLY A 238 -21.14 2.39 7.40
C GLY A 238 -21.20 3.85 6.96
N SER A 239 -20.17 4.65 7.26
CA SER A 239 -20.20 6.08 6.92
C SER A 239 -19.91 6.36 5.44
N GLN A 240 -18.98 5.63 4.83
CA GLN A 240 -18.56 5.85 3.44
C GLN A 240 -19.53 5.22 2.44
N THR A 241 -19.89 3.95 2.65
CA THR A 241 -20.83 3.22 1.79
C THR A 241 -22.21 3.86 1.83
N LEU A 242 -22.66 4.35 2.99
CA LEU A 242 -23.92 5.07 3.09
C LEU A 242 -23.89 6.37 2.27
N LYS A 243 -22.78 7.11 2.28
CA LYS A 243 -22.65 8.33 1.46
C LYS A 243 -22.74 8.01 -0.02
N ASP A 244 -21.87 7.13 -0.51
CA ASP A 244 -21.72 6.87 -1.95
C ASP A 244 -22.90 6.08 -2.55
N TYR A 245 -23.53 5.18 -1.81
CA TYR A 245 -24.57 4.30 -2.35
C TYR A 245 -25.99 4.62 -1.90
N VAL A 246 -26.17 5.49 -0.89
CA VAL A 246 -27.51 5.86 -0.40
C VAL A 246 -27.72 7.37 -0.44
N LEU A 247 -26.89 8.15 0.26
CA LEU A 247 -27.08 9.59 0.42
C LEU A 247 -27.02 10.34 -0.91
N PHE A 248 -25.90 10.24 -1.65
CA PHE A 248 -25.76 10.96 -2.91
C PHE A 248 -26.77 10.52 -3.98
N PRO A 249 -27.03 9.21 -4.18
CA PRO A 249 -28.12 8.78 -5.05
C PRO A 249 -29.48 9.33 -4.63
N ALA A 250 -29.81 9.31 -3.33
CA ALA A 250 -31.08 9.85 -2.84
C ALA A 250 -31.20 11.37 -3.09
N LEU A 251 -30.11 12.12 -2.88
CA LEU A 251 -30.06 13.57 -3.15
C LEU A 251 -30.18 13.91 -4.65
N ALA A 252 -29.75 13.01 -5.53
CA ALA A 252 -29.86 13.19 -6.98
C ALA A 252 -31.28 12.99 -7.52
N GLY A 253 -32.22 12.50 -6.71
CA GLY A 253 -33.64 12.36 -7.07
C GLY A 253 -33.85 11.52 -8.34
N PRO A 254 -34.41 12.08 -9.43
CA PRO A 254 -34.57 11.36 -10.70
C PRO A 254 -33.24 10.84 -11.30
N GLY A 255 -32.11 11.47 -10.95
CA GLY A 255 -30.76 11.05 -11.34
C GLY A 255 -30.16 9.93 -10.49
N ALA A 256 -30.89 9.39 -9.50
CA ALA A 256 -30.36 8.45 -8.49
C ALA A 256 -29.60 7.27 -9.09
N LEU A 257 -30.17 6.58 -10.10
CA LEU A 257 -29.51 5.43 -10.72
C LEU A 257 -28.23 5.81 -11.46
N PHE A 258 -28.18 7.00 -12.07
CA PHE A 258 -26.99 7.49 -12.76
C PHE A 258 -25.88 7.87 -11.78
N THR A 259 -26.24 8.53 -10.67
CA THR A 259 -25.29 8.85 -9.59
C THR A 259 -24.76 7.57 -8.94
N LEU A 260 -25.65 6.61 -8.65
CA LEU A 260 -25.27 5.30 -8.12
C LEU A 260 -24.30 4.57 -9.06
N ALA A 261 -24.62 4.52 -10.36
CA ALA A 261 -23.75 3.91 -11.36
C ALA A 261 -22.40 4.62 -11.46
N GLY A 262 -22.37 5.96 -11.47
CA GLY A 262 -21.12 6.74 -11.51
C GLY A 262 -20.24 6.49 -10.27
N ASN A 263 -20.83 6.46 -9.08
CA ASN A 263 -20.12 6.16 -7.84
C ASN A 263 -19.58 4.73 -7.83
N ALA A 264 -20.37 3.75 -8.30
CA ALA A 264 -19.94 2.36 -8.42
C ALA A 264 -18.80 2.21 -9.43
N THR A 265 -18.91 2.85 -10.59
CA THR A 265 -17.85 2.86 -11.61
C THR A 265 -16.58 3.50 -11.08
N ALA A 266 -16.66 4.65 -10.39
CA ALA A 266 -15.47 5.31 -9.85
C ALA A 266 -14.73 4.45 -8.81
N ASN A 267 -15.48 3.78 -7.92
CA ASN A 267 -14.89 2.84 -6.97
C ASN A 267 -14.29 1.60 -7.66
N LEU A 268 -14.96 1.05 -8.69
CA LEU A 268 -14.43 -0.06 -9.49
C LEU A 268 -13.14 0.35 -10.22
N THR A 269 -13.11 1.52 -10.86
CA THR A 269 -11.92 2.05 -11.54
C THR A 269 -10.75 2.16 -10.57
N ARG A 270 -10.97 2.74 -9.39
CA ARG A 270 -9.92 2.85 -8.37
C ARG A 270 -9.44 1.47 -7.89
N ASN A 271 -10.35 0.52 -7.64
CA ASN A 271 -9.98 -0.83 -7.21
C ASN A 271 -9.12 -1.54 -8.26
N VAL A 272 -9.54 -1.52 -9.52
CA VAL A 272 -8.78 -2.14 -10.62
C VAL A 272 -7.43 -1.45 -10.80
N TRP A 273 -7.40 -0.11 -10.74
CA TRP A 273 -6.15 0.65 -10.83
C TRP A 273 -5.16 0.28 -9.73
N ALA A 274 -5.57 0.38 -8.46
CA ALA A 274 -4.71 0.06 -7.31
C ALA A 274 -4.21 -1.39 -7.37
N PHE A 275 -5.11 -2.34 -7.65
CA PHE A 275 -4.76 -3.76 -7.83
C PHE A 275 -3.70 -3.93 -8.91
N THR A 276 -3.88 -3.31 -10.08
CA THR A 276 -2.93 -3.44 -11.20
C THR A 276 -1.57 -2.87 -10.85
N ILE A 277 -1.51 -1.66 -10.27
CA ILE A 277 -0.22 -1.03 -9.91
C ILE A 277 0.53 -1.86 -8.88
N ILE A 278 -0.14 -2.28 -7.80
CA ILE A 278 0.50 -3.05 -6.72
C ILE A 278 0.99 -4.41 -7.23
N PHE A 279 0.19 -5.14 -8.02
CA PHE A 279 0.62 -6.43 -8.56
C PHE A 279 1.76 -6.29 -9.58
N CYS A 280 1.73 -5.26 -10.42
CA CYS A 280 2.81 -5.01 -11.38
C CYS A 280 4.12 -4.61 -10.71
N GLY A 281 4.09 -4.05 -9.50
CA GLY A 281 5.29 -3.74 -8.72
C GLY A 281 5.92 -4.94 -8.02
N HIS A 282 5.13 -5.99 -7.71
CA HIS A 282 5.57 -7.12 -6.88
C HIS A 282 5.70 -8.46 -7.59
N PHE A 283 4.94 -8.68 -8.67
CA PHE A 283 4.87 -9.98 -9.35
C PHE A 283 5.18 -9.98 -10.86
N PRO A 284 5.90 -9.00 -11.45
CA PRO A 284 6.37 -9.15 -12.82
C PRO A 284 7.47 -10.20 -12.91
N ASP A 285 7.73 -10.67 -14.13
CA ASP A 285 8.81 -11.61 -14.40
C ASP A 285 10.17 -11.01 -13.98
N GLY A 286 10.98 -11.80 -13.29
CA GLY A 286 12.28 -11.37 -12.76
C GLY A 286 12.27 -10.85 -11.33
N VAL A 287 11.10 -10.61 -10.72
CA VAL A 287 11.03 -10.29 -9.28
C VAL A 287 11.19 -11.54 -8.43
N ALA A 288 12.07 -11.46 -7.44
CA ALA A 288 12.43 -12.55 -6.56
C ALA A 288 11.42 -12.76 -5.43
N THR A 289 11.30 -14.02 -5.01
CA THR A 289 10.70 -14.40 -3.72
C THR A 289 11.72 -15.17 -2.90
N PHE A 290 11.58 -15.10 -1.57
CA PHE A 290 12.57 -15.57 -0.62
C PHE A 290 11.94 -16.54 0.39
N THR A 291 12.72 -17.47 0.92
CA THR A 291 12.34 -18.27 2.09
C THR A 291 12.74 -17.55 3.39
N GLU A 292 12.19 -17.98 4.52
CA GLU A 292 12.61 -17.46 5.83
C GLU A 292 14.09 -17.72 6.10
N GLU A 293 14.60 -18.89 5.68
CA GLU A 293 16.00 -19.28 5.82
C GLU A 293 16.94 -18.37 5.00
N GLU A 294 16.49 -17.91 3.82
CA GLU A 294 17.28 -17.01 2.96
C GLU A 294 17.40 -15.58 3.53
N ALA A 295 16.48 -15.18 4.42
CA ALA A 295 16.46 -13.85 5.03
C ALA A 295 16.92 -13.83 6.50
N GLU A 296 17.23 -15.01 7.08
CA GLU A 296 17.64 -15.11 8.48
C GLU A 296 19.00 -14.45 8.71
N GLY A 297 19.06 -13.50 9.64
CA GLY A 297 20.32 -12.82 10.01
C GLY A 297 20.87 -11.87 8.94
N GLU A 298 20.05 -11.41 8.00
CA GLU A 298 20.49 -10.49 6.94
C GLU A 298 21.07 -9.17 7.50
N THR A 299 22.15 -8.67 6.88
CA THR A 299 22.69 -7.34 7.19
C THR A 299 21.79 -6.24 6.61
N ARG A 300 22.05 -4.98 6.96
CA ARG A 300 21.33 -3.84 6.38
C ARG A 300 21.48 -3.78 4.85
N GLY A 301 22.69 -4.00 4.33
CA GLY A 301 22.94 -4.12 2.89
C GLY A 301 22.21 -5.30 2.27
N GLY A 302 22.17 -6.44 2.96
CA GLY A 302 21.41 -7.63 2.55
C GLY A 302 19.91 -7.36 2.43
N TRP A 303 19.32 -6.69 3.43
CA TRP A 303 17.92 -6.25 3.40
C TRP A 303 17.65 -5.35 2.19
N TYR A 304 18.50 -4.35 1.95
CA TYR A 304 18.37 -3.47 0.78
C TYR A 304 18.42 -4.24 -0.54
N LEU A 305 19.38 -5.14 -0.69
CA LEU A 305 19.49 -5.97 -1.89
C LEU A 305 18.26 -6.85 -2.09
N ARG A 306 17.70 -7.41 -1.01
CA ARG A 306 16.45 -8.19 -1.07
C ARG A 306 15.29 -7.33 -1.56
N GLN A 307 15.14 -6.10 -1.06
CA GLN A 307 14.10 -5.16 -1.52
C GLN A 307 14.26 -4.82 -3.01
N LEU A 308 15.49 -4.58 -3.48
CA LEU A 308 15.81 -4.33 -4.90
C LEU A 308 15.42 -5.52 -5.80
N LEU A 309 15.65 -6.75 -5.32
CA LEU A 309 15.33 -7.97 -6.06
C LEU A 309 13.84 -8.33 -5.96
N GLY A 310 13.18 -7.95 -4.86
CA GLY A 310 11.80 -8.28 -4.51
C GLY A 310 10.75 -7.30 -5.05
N SER A 311 11.14 -6.28 -5.81
CA SER A 311 10.23 -5.30 -6.36
C SER A 311 10.69 -4.81 -7.73
N ALA A 312 9.79 -4.19 -8.50
CA ALA A 312 10.09 -3.68 -9.82
C ALA A 312 9.38 -2.35 -10.08
N ASN A 313 10.10 -1.43 -10.73
CA ASN A 313 9.53 -0.16 -11.17
C ASN A 313 8.68 -0.33 -12.44
N ILE A 314 7.72 0.57 -12.60
CA ILE A 314 6.83 0.65 -13.75
C ILE A 314 7.12 1.95 -14.50
N GLU A 315 7.63 1.84 -15.73
CA GLU A 315 7.95 3.02 -16.53
C GLU A 315 6.67 3.74 -17.02
N GLY A 316 6.67 5.06 -16.92
CA GLY A 316 5.52 5.88 -17.26
C GLY A 316 5.85 7.35 -17.53
N SER A 317 4.79 8.14 -17.67
CA SER A 317 4.87 9.61 -17.74
C SER A 317 4.70 10.22 -16.35
N GLN A 318 5.08 11.47 -16.14
CA GLN A 318 4.85 12.15 -14.84
C GLN A 318 3.40 12.10 -14.34
N VAL A 319 2.42 12.13 -15.27
CA VAL A 319 1.00 11.99 -14.90
C VAL A 319 0.70 10.57 -14.42
N PHE A 320 1.32 9.57 -15.04
CA PHE A 320 1.21 8.19 -14.58
C PHE A 320 1.81 8.05 -13.19
N ASP A 321 3.00 8.60 -12.96
CA ASP A 321 3.69 8.54 -11.67
C ASP A 321 2.80 9.08 -10.54
N VAL A 322 2.21 10.26 -10.72
CA VAL A 322 1.24 10.86 -9.77
C VAL A 322 0.00 10.00 -9.59
N LEU A 323 -0.58 9.45 -10.67
CA LEU A 323 -1.76 8.58 -10.56
C LEU A 323 -1.46 7.23 -9.89
N THR A 324 -0.20 6.78 -9.93
CA THR A 324 0.25 5.60 -9.17
C THR A 324 0.58 5.91 -7.71
N GLY A 325 0.50 7.17 -7.26
CA GLY A 325 0.98 7.50 -5.93
C GLY A 325 2.50 7.47 -5.81
N ASN A 326 3.21 7.59 -6.93
CA ASN A 326 4.63 7.27 -7.08
C ASN A 326 5.01 5.79 -6.83
N LEU A 327 4.04 4.87 -6.75
CA LEU A 327 4.29 3.40 -6.73
C LEU A 327 4.80 2.84 -8.07
N SER A 328 4.94 3.68 -9.10
CA SER A 328 5.79 3.40 -10.27
C SER A 328 7.26 3.26 -9.89
N TYR A 329 7.69 3.90 -8.79
CA TYR A 329 9.00 3.77 -8.16
C TYR A 329 8.93 2.78 -6.98
N GLN A 330 8.42 1.57 -7.26
CA GLN A 330 8.18 0.53 -6.26
C GLN A 330 9.44 0.12 -5.52
N ILE A 331 10.59 0.10 -6.21
CA ILE A 331 11.88 -0.20 -5.61
C ILE A 331 12.18 0.83 -4.52
N GLU A 332 12.15 2.11 -4.85
CA GLU A 332 12.43 3.20 -3.91
C GLU A 332 11.47 3.17 -2.72
N HIS A 333 10.19 2.91 -2.98
CA HIS A 333 9.17 2.73 -1.97
C HIS A 333 9.51 1.60 -0.97
N HIS A 334 10.08 0.50 -1.43
CA HIS A 334 10.50 -0.62 -0.58
C HIS A 334 11.83 -0.41 0.13
N LEU A 335 12.74 0.38 -0.45
CA LEU A 335 14.00 0.75 0.21
C LEU A 335 13.76 1.75 1.35
N PHE A 336 12.79 2.65 1.20
CA PHE A 336 12.54 3.77 2.10
C PHE A 336 11.05 3.91 2.47
N PRO A 337 10.45 2.89 3.11
CA PRO A 337 9.06 2.92 3.53
C PRO A 337 8.78 3.91 4.65
#